data_AF-A0A749SXZ8-F1
#
_entry.id   AF-A0A749SXZ8-F1
#
_cell.length_a   1.000
_cell.length_b   1.000
_cell.length_c   1.000
_cell.angle_alpha   90.00
_cell.angle_beta   90.00
_cell.angle_gamma   90.00
#
_symmetry.space_group_name_H-M   'P 1'
#
loop_
_entity.id
_entity.type
_entity.pdbx_description
1 polymer ?
#
loop_
_entity_poly.entity_id
_entity_poly.type
_entity_poly.pdbx_seq_one_letter_code
_entity_poly.pdbx_strand_id
1 'polypeptide(L)' 'PRFIAVLNRCIDEEELIIQFERLSGVSRPPKRQHPIELMVDKATGFYDEQWKLFFEAFIPFVYEFIWLTWEDRDNEEYWQ' A
#
# COMPACT_ATOMS: atom_id res chain seq x y z
N PRO A 1 2.42 0.88 -16.31
CA PRO A 1 3.75 1.45 -15.95
C PRO A 1 4.52 0.45 -15.08
N ARG A 2 5.83 0.26 -15.28
CA ARG A 2 6.65 -0.70 -14.51
C ARG A 2 6.54 -0.48 -13.00
N PHE A 3 6.53 0.79 -12.56
CA PHE A 3 6.32 1.15 -11.16
C PHE A 3 5.01 0.61 -10.57
N ILE A 4 3.90 0.61 -11.32
CA ILE A 4 2.61 0.06 -10.83
C ILE A 4 2.72 -1.45 -10.56
N ALA A 5 3.47 -2.19 -11.37
CA ALA A 5 3.68 -3.62 -11.15
C ALA A 5 4.47 -3.88 -9.86
N VAL A 6 5.52 -3.10 -9.59
CA VAL A 6 6.26 -3.16 -8.32
C VAL A 6 5.36 -2.79 -7.15
N LEU A 7 4.61 -1.68 -7.28
CA LEU A 7 3.69 -1.22 -6.24
C LEU A 7 2.67 -2.30 -5.87
N ASN A 8 2.05 -2.94 -6.86
CA ASN A 8 1.10 -4.03 -6.61
C ASN A 8 1.78 -5.20 -5.89
N ARG A 9 2.98 -5.60 -6.31
CA ARG A 9 3.75 -6.66 -5.64
C ARG A 9 4.09 -6.29 -4.19
N CYS A 10 4.43 -5.03 -3.93
CA CYS A 10 4.70 -4.53 -2.58
C CYS A 10 3.44 -4.50 -1.71
N ILE A 11 2.26 -4.25 -2.29
CA ILE A 11 0.97 -4.30 -1.59
C ILE A 11 0.63 -5.74 -1.17
N ASP A 12 0.96 -6.72 -2.00
CA ASP A 12 0.70 -8.15 -1.75
C ASP A 12 1.71 -8.80 -0.80
N GLU A 13 2.85 -8.15 -0.53
CA GLU A 13 3.90 -8.65 0.36
C GLU A 13 3.60 -8.28 1.83
N GLU A 14 2.97 -9.19 2.56
CA GLU A 14 2.48 -8.95 3.93
C GLU A 14 3.60 -8.55 4.90
N GLU A 15 4.80 -9.11 4.78
CA GLU A 15 5.91 -8.75 5.68
C GLU A 15 6.33 -7.28 5.45
N LEU A 16 6.42 -6.85 4.19
CA LEU A 16 6.75 -5.47 3.85
C LEU A 16 5.71 -4.51 4.42
N ILE A 17 4.42 -4.85 4.27
CA ILE A 17 3.35 -4.03 4.82
C ILE A 17 3.44 -3.95 6.34
N ILE A 18 3.60 -5.07 7.05
CA ILE A 18 3.71 -5.07 8.52
C ILE A 18 4.88 -4.19 8.99
N GLN A 19 6.03 -4.26 8.33
CA GLN A 19 7.19 -3.43 8.69
C GLN A 19 6.93 -1.95 8.38
N PHE A 20 6.32 -1.64 7.24
CA PHE A 20 5.92 -0.29 6.88
C PHE A 20 4.95 0.29 7.91
N GLU A 21 3.88 -0.43 8.27
CA GLU A 21 2.88 0.01 9.25
C GLU A 21 3.53 0.24 10.62
N ARG A 22 4.44 -0.65 11.05
CA ARG A 22 5.17 -0.52 12.32
C ARG A 22 6.04 0.73 12.37
N LEU A 23 6.74 1.06 11.28
CA LEU A 23 7.73 2.14 11.24
C LEU A 23 7.12 3.50 10.88
N SER A 24 6.10 3.53 10.03
CA SER A 24 5.42 4.77 9.62
C SER A 24 4.34 5.20 10.60
N GLY A 25 3.77 4.27 11.37
CA GLY A 25 2.58 4.50 12.19
C GLY A 25 1.28 4.62 11.39
N VAL A 26 1.33 4.42 10.06
CA VAL A 26 0.16 4.43 9.16
C VAL A 26 -0.26 2.99 8.87
N SER A 27 -1.49 2.64 9.21
CA SER A 27 -2.03 1.28 9.03
C SER A 27 -3.07 1.21 7.92
N ARG A 28 -3.17 0.05 7.25
CA ARG A 28 -4.33 -0.28 6.42
C ARG A 28 -5.62 -0.19 7.24
N PRO A 29 -6.78 0.03 6.59
CA PRO A 29 -8.07 -0.01 7.28
C PRO A 29 -8.27 -1.36 7.99
N PRO A 30 -8.66 -1.36 9.28
CA PRO A 30 -8.86 -2.61 9.99
C PRO A 30 -10.01 -3.41 9.38
N LYS A 31 -9.89 -4.74 9.37
CA LYS A 31 -11.01 -5.62 9.02
C LYS A 31 -12.12 -5.47 10.06
N ARG A 32 -13.26 -4.91 9.65
CA ARG A 32 -14.46 -4.83 10.49
C ARG A 32 -15.07 -6.21 10.65
N GLN A 33 -15.49 -6.54 11.87
CA GLN A 33 -16.13 -7.81 12.19
C GLN A 33 -17.65 -7.68 12.25
N HIS A 34 -18.15 -6.45 12.47
CA HIS A 34 -19.57 -6.20 12.65
C HIS A 34 -20.20 -5.49 11.44
N PRO A 35 -21.38 -5.93 10.95
CA PRO A 35 -22.07 -5.29 9.84
C PRO A 35 -22.39 -3.79 10.08
N ILE A 36 -22.64 -3.39 11.33
CA ILE A 36 -22.94 -2.00 11.68
C ILE A 36 -21.71 -1.11 11.43
N GLU A 37 -20.51 -1.56 11.79
CA GLU A 37 -19.28 -0.81 11.53
C GLU A 37 -19.09 -0.59 10.03
N LEU A 38 -19.30 -1.62 9.22
CA LEU A 38 -19.23 -1.52 7.75
C LEU A 38 -20.26 -0.53 7.19
N MET A 39 -21.48 -0.51 7.73
CA MET A 39 -22.51 0.44 7.31
C MET A 39 -22.12 1.89 7.65
N VAL A 40 -21.59 2.12 8.86
CA VAL A 40 -21.15 3.45 9.31
C VAL A 40 -19.96 3.93 8.50
N ASP A 41 -18.94 3.09 8.31
CA ASP A 41 -17.76 3.42 7.52
C ASP A 41 -18.13 3.78 6.07
N LYS A 42 -19.05 3.01 5.47
CA LYS A 42 -19.55 3.29 4.11
C LYS A 42 -20.36 4.58 4.03
N ALA A 43 -21.23 4.83 4.99
CA ALA A 43 -22.08 6.02 5.01
C ALA A 43 -21.28 7.32 5.23
N THR A 44 -20.16 7.23 5.93
CA THR A 44 -19.29 8.37 6.25
C THR A 44 -18.14 8.54 5.25
N GLY A 45 -17.87 7.55 4.39
CA GLY A 45 -16.70 7.53 3.52
C GLY A 45 -15.38 7.24 4.25
N PHE A 46 -15.46 6.89 5.55
CA PHE A 46 -14.29 6.66 6.40
C PHE A 46 -13.37 5.57 5.87
N TYR A 47 -13.93 4.49 5.30
CA TYR A 47 -13.13 3.39 4.74
C TYR A 47 -12.22 3.86 3.59
N ASP A 48 -12.75 4.67 2.68
CA ASP A 48 -11.99 5.20 1.53
C ASP A 48 -10.95 6.23 1.98
N GLU A 49 -11.29 7.06 2.98
CA GLU A 49 -10.36 8.02 3.56
C GLU A 49 -9.18 7.31 4.25
N GLN A 50 -9.41 6.23 4.98
CA GLN A 50 -8.34 5.44 5.58
C GLN A 50 -7.41 4.82 4.53
N TRP A 51 -7.96 4.25 3.44
CA TRP A 51 -7.14 3.76 2.33
C TRP A 51 -6.35 4.88 1.65
N LYS A 52 -6.96 6.05 1.47
CA LYS A 52 -6.29 7.21 0.90
C LYS A 52 -5.08 7.61 1.74
N LEU A 53 -5.23 7.74 3.06
CA LEU A 53 -4.12 8.07 3.97
C LEU A 53 -3.01 7.02 3.91
N PHE A 54 -3.38 5.73 3.85
CA PHE A 54 -2.42 4.66 3.68
C PHE A 54 -1.62 4.80 2.39
N PHE A 55 -2.29 4.98 1.24
CA PHE A 55 -1.60 5.09 -0.05
C PHE A 55 -0.80 6.39 -0.22
N GLU A 56 -1.25 7.49 0.38
CA GLU A 56 -0.50 8.75 0.41
C GLU A 56 0.86 8.60 1.10
N ALA A 57 0.98 7.71 2.08
CA ALA A 57 2.25 7.39 2.74
C ALA A 57 3.01 6.23 2.04
N PHE A 58 2.29 5.20 1.60
CA PHE A 58 2.89 3.97 1.08
C PHE A 58 3.47 4.14 -0.33
N ILE A 59 2.79 4.87 -1.22
CA ILE A 59 3.27 5.05 -2.60
C ILE A 59 4.62 5.78 -2.64
N PRO A 60 4.83 6.92 -1.93
CA PRO A 60 6.14 7.56 -1.86
C PRO A 60 7.22 6.65 -1.27
N PHE A 61 6.89 5.88 -0.23
CA PHE A 61 7.83 4.92 0.36
C PHE A 61 8.31 3.88 -0.66
N VAL A 62 7.39 3.25 -1.40
CA VAL A 62 7.75 2.27 -2.45
C VAL A 62 8.55 2.96 -3.56
N TYR A 63 8.17 4.18 -3.95
CA TYR A 63 8.90 4.93 -4.96
C TYR A 63 10.34 5.20 -4.54
N GLU A 64 10.56 5.75 -3.35
CA GLU A 64 11.87 6.21 -2.90
C GLU A 64 12.81 5.08 -2.48
N PHE A 65 12.29 4.10 -1.75
CA PHE A 65 13.15 3.10 -1.08
C PHE A 65 13.22 1.76 -1.80
N ILE A 66 12.32 1.50 -2.74
CA ILE A 66 12.28 0.24 -3.51
C ILE A 66 12.52 0.53 -4.99
N TRP A 67 11.70 1.40 -5.60
CA TRP A 67 11.80 1.68 -7.03
C TRP A 67 13.07 2.45 -7.37
N LEU A 68 13.40 3.51 -6.62
CA LEU A 68 14.59 4.32 -6.92
C LEU A 68 15.91 3.59 -6.64
N THR A 69 15.91 2.61 -5.74
CA THR A 69 17.08 1.83 -5.31
C THR A 69 17.27 0.52 -6.09
N TRP A 70 16.28 0.08 -6.86
CA TRP A 70 16.39 -1.12 -7.68
C TRP A 70 17.18 -0.85 -8.97
N GLU A 71 18.44 -1.31 -8.98
CA GLU A 71 19.39 -1.11 -10.08
C GLU A 71 18.89 -1.69 -11.41
N ASP A 72 18.26 -2.87 -11.38
CA ASP A 72 17.78 -3.57 -12.57
C ASP A 72 16.37 -3.18 -13.02
N ARG A 73 15.77 -2.12 -12.46
CA ARG A 73 14.40 -1.72 -12.84
C ARG A 73 14.24 -1.41 -14.34
N ASP A 74 15.34 -1.03 -14.99
CA ASP A 74 15.38 -0.68 -16.41
C ASP A 74 15.74 -1.87 -17.30
N ASN A 75 16.23 -2.98 -16.73
CA ASN A 75 16.56 -4.20 -17.44
C ASN A 75 15.28 -4.88 -17.97
N GLU A 76 15.19 -5.01 -19.29
CA GLU A 76 14.01 -5.53 -19.99
C GLU A 76 13.74 -7.02 -19.72
N GLU A 77 14.75 -7.81 -19.36
CA GLU A 77 14.60 -9.25 -19.10
C GLU A 77 13.70 -9.55 -17.90
N TYR A 78 13.64 -8.65 -16.91
CA TYR A 78 12.75 -8.79 -15.74
C TYR A 78 11.28 -8.48 -16.03
N TRP A 79 11.00 -7.90 -17.21
CA TRP A 79 9.67 -7.42 -17.58
C TRP A 79 9.03 -8.18 -18.74
N GLN A 80 9.70 -9.22 -19.26
CA GLN A 80 9.14 -10.16 -20.24
C GLN A 80 8.40 -11.30 -19.56
#